data_AF-A0A420RQK7-F1
#
_entry.id   AF-A0A420RQK7-F1
#
_cell.length_a   1.000
_cell.length_b   1.000
_cell.length_c   1.000
_cell.angle_alpha   90.00
_cell.angle_beta   90.00
_cell.angle_gamma   90.00
#
_symmetry.space_group_name_H-M   'P 1'
#
loop_
_entity.id
_entity.type
_entity.pdbx_description
1 polymer ?
#
loop_
_entity_poly.entity_id
_entity_poly.type
_entity_poly.pdbx_seq_one_letter_code
_entity_poly.pdbx_strand_id
1 'polypeptide(L)'
;MGCHVTAYSHSSGKEEAARNLGASDFQVLGDTSTSSRAVDCLLLTGSQQPDWSQALSLVRRGGVISAVTVDSSELRCSYGEVLMNAMRIQGSLPAAPNVQREMLNFSALHGIKPIIETFPFTEDGINEAMEKLRQGRMRYRGVLAMEA
;
A
#
# COMPACT_ATOMS: atom_id res chain seq x y z
N MET A 1 -3.66 -15.88 -3.54
CA MET A 1 -4.50 -15.48 -2.39
C MET A 1 -5.93 -15.12 -2.78
N GLY A 2 -6.25 -14.79 -4.05
CA GLY A 2 -7.63 -14.83 -4.55
C GLY A 2 -8.63 -13.84 -3.92
N CYS A 3 -8.14 -12.89 -3.13
CA CYS A 3 -8.98 -11.87 -2.51
C CYS A 3 -9.54 -10.92 -3.57
N HIS A 4 -10.73 -10.38 -3.28
CA HIS A 4 -11.22 -9.20 -3.98
C HIS A 4 -10.45 -7.98 -3.48
N VAL A 5 -9.79 -7.24 -4.38
CA VAL A 5 -8.90 -6.13 -4.02
C VAL A 5 -9.49 -4.81 -4.47
N THR A 6 -9.68 -3.89 -3.52
CA THR A 6 -10.04 -2.50 -3.79
C THR A 6 -8.81 -1.62 -3.57
N ALA A 7 -8.41 -0.87 -4.60
CA ALA A 7 -7.33 0.10 -4.51
C ALA A 7 -7.89 1.48 -4.16
N TYR A 8 -7.41 2.06 -3.06
CA TYR A 8 -7.79 3.40 -2.60
C TYR A 8 -6.70 4.41 -2.95
N SER A 9 -7.08 5.59 -3.45
CA SER A 9 -6.15 6.66 -3.83
C SER A 9 -6.78 8.03 -3.60
N HIS A 10 -5.98 9.06 -3.32
CA HIS A 10 -6.47 10.44 -3.26
C HIS A 10 -6.75 11.06 -4.63
N SER A 11 -6.32 10.42 -5.73
CA SER A 11 -6.58 10.88 -7.08
C SER A 11 -6.90 9.73 -8.04
N SER A 12 -7.70 10.02 -9.07
CA SER A 12 -8.11 9.07 -10.11
C SER A 12 -6.98 8.67 -11.06
N GLY A 13 -5.89 9.44 -11.13
CA GLY A 13 -4.77 9.19 -12.05
C GLY A 13 -4.00 7.89 -11.83
N LYS A 14 -4.36 7.08 -10.82
CA LYS A 14 -3.79 5.75 -10.56
C LYS A 14 -4.74 4.60 -10.88
N GLU A 15 -5.96 4.87 -11.35
CA GLU A 15 -6.98 3.84 -11.56
C GLU A 15 -6.54 2.80 -12.60
N GLU A 16 -6.15 3.24 -13.80
CA GLU A 16 -5.73 2.34 -14.87
C GLU A 16 -4.58 1.45 -14.42
N ALA A 17 -3.58 2.05 -13.76
CA ALA A 17 -2.42 1.32 -13.26
C ALA A 17 -2.80 0.31 -12.15
N ALA A 18 -3.73 0.65 -11.27
CA ALA A 18 -4.23 -0.27 -10.24
C ALA A 18 -5.00 -1.45 -10.87
N ARG A 19 -5.84 -1.20 -11.88
CA ARG A 19 -6.57 -2.25 -12.60
C ARG A 19 -5.62 -3.16 -13.38
N ASN A 20 -4.59 -2.60 -14.02
CA ASN A 20 -3.55 -3.37 -14.70
C ASN A 20 -2.75 -4.27 -13.73
N LEU A 21 -2.64 -3.86 -12.46
CA LEU A 21 -2.04 -4.66 -11.38
C LEU A 21 -3.00 -5.68 -10.75
N GLY A 22 -4.24 -5.78 -11.25
CA GLY A 22 -5.23 -6.77 -10.81
C GLY A 22 -6.17 -6.31 -9.70
N ALA A 23 -6.27 -5.01 -9.42
CA ALA A 23 -7.32 -4.50 -8.53
C ALA A 23 -8.70 -4.75 -9.16
N SER A 24 -9.61 -5.32 -8.37
CA SER A 24 -11.01 -5.57 -8.77
C SER A 24 -11.78 -4.24 -8.84
N ASP A 25 -11.60 -3.42 -7.82
CA ASP A 25 -12.22 -2.10 -7.70
C ASP A 25 -11.16 -1.01 -7.46
N PHE A 26 -11.53 0.22 -7.80
CA PHE A 26 -10.75 1.41 -7.51
C PHE A 26 -11.67 2.48 -6.92
N GLN A 27 -11.22 3.16 -5.86
CA GLN A 27 -11.97 4.24 -5.25
C GLN A 27 -11.07 5.44 -4.95
N VAL A 28 -11.57 6.62 -5.31
CA VAL A 28 -10.99 7.89 -4.87
C VAL A 28 -11.45 8.20 -3.46
N LEU A 29 -10.49 8.38 -2.54
CA LEU A 29 -10.77 8.76 -1.16
C LEU A 29 -11.46 10.14 -1.13
N GLY A 30 -12.63 10.19 -0.50
CA GLY A 30 -13.46 11.39 -0.37
C GLY A 30 -14.58 11.47 -1.39
N ASP A 31 -14.55 10.63 -2.42
CA ASP A 31 -15.65 10.50 -3.37
C ASP A 31 -16.74 9.58 -2.77
N THR A 32 -17.89 10.18 -2.50
CA THR A 32 -19.08 9.50 -1.93
C THR A 32 -20.00 8.94 -3.02
N SER A 33 -19.72 9.22 -4.29
CA SER A 33 -20.53 8.73 -5.42
C SER A 33 -20.37 7.22 -5.65
N THR A 34 -19.24 6.65 -5.22
CA THR A 34 -18.94 5.22 -5.32
C THR A 34 -19.20 4.55 -3.98
N SER A 35 -20.30 3.80 -3.88
CA SER A 35 -20.56 2.91 -2.75
C SER A 35 -19.57 1.75 -2.81
N SER A 36 -18.48 1.83 -2.05
CA SER A 36 -17.59 0.68 -1.89
C SER A 36 -18.08 -0.23 -0.77
N ARG A 37 -17.86 -1.53 -1.00
CA ARG A 37 -18.05 -2.53 0.05
C ARG A 37 -16.98 -2.34 1.11
N ALA A 38 -17.41 -2.39 2.37
CA ALA A 38 -16.47 -2.37 3.49
C ALA A 38 -15.53 -3.59 3.40
N VAL A 39 -14.23 -3.36 3.52
CA VAL A 39 -13.20 -4.40 3.39
C VAL A 39 -12.99 -5.16 4.69
N ASP A 40 -12.58 -6.42 4.59
CA ASP A 40 -12.16 -7.24 5.75
C ASP A 40 -10.83 -6.76 6.35
N CYS A 41 -9.92 -6.32 5.47
CA CYS A 41 -8.57 -5.90 5.80
C CYS A 41 -8.19 -4.68 4.96
N LEU A 42 -7.80 -3.59 5.62
CA LEU A 42 -7.26 -2.40 4.99
C LEU A 42 -5.75 -2.36 5.22
N LEU A 43 -4.98 -2.33 4.14
CA LEU A 43 -3.53 -2.13 4.19
C LEU A 43 -3.21 -0.65 4.02
N LEU A 44 -2.64 -0.01 5.05
CA LEU A 44 -2.17 1.36 4.95
C LEU A 44 -0.75 1.37 4.38
N THR A 45 -0.61 1.86 3.15
CA THR A 45 0.67 1.93 2.41
C THR A 45 0.99 3.34 1.92
N GLY A 46 0.33 4.36 2.49
CA GLY A 46 0.61 5.77 2.21
C GLY A 46 1.92 6.23 2.83
N SER A 47 2.33 7.46 2.52
CA SER A 47 3.52 8.09 3.12
C SER A 47 3.24 8.78 4.46
N GLN A 48 1.97 8.92 4.83
CA GLN A 48 1.49 9.58 6.05
C GLN A 48 0.29 8.81 6.61
N GLN A 49 -0.04 9.04 7.87
CA GLN A 49 -1.28 8.50 8.45
C GLN A 49 -2.50 8.92 7.61
N PRO A 50 -3.51 8.05 7.48
CA PRO A 50 -4.73 8.40 6.77
C PRO A 50 -5.58 9.36 7.62
N ASP A 51 -6.61 9.93 6.99
CA ASP A 51 -7.76 10.39 7.77
C ASP A 51 -8.41 9.16 8.44
N TRP A 52 -8.35 9.12 9.78
CA TRP A 52 -8.83 7.96 10.53
C TRP A 52 -10.35 7.78 10.47
N SER A 53 -11.13 8.85 10.35
CA SER A 53 -12.59 8.75 10.19
C SER A 53 -12.92 8.04 8.88
N GLN A 54 -12.23 8.44 7.80
CA GLN A 54 -12.36 7.79 6.51
C GLN A 54 -11.87 6.34 6.55
N ALA A 55 -10.67 6.08 7.06
CA ALA A 55 -10.10 4.73 7.11
C ALA A 55 -10.96 3.75 7.92
N LEU A 56 -11.53 4.19 9.06
CA LEU A 56 -12.41 3.37 9.87
C LEU A 56 -13.73 3.05 9.13
N SER A 57 -14.28 4.01 8.39
CA SER A 57 -15.51 3.81 7.61
C SER A 57 -15.39 2.78 6.48
N LEU A 58 -14.18 2.57 5.97
CA LEU A 58 -13.90 1.64 4.87
C LEU A 58 -13.84 0.18 5.31
N VAL A 59 -13.73 -0.08 6.61
CA VAL A 59 -13.49 -1.42 7.14
C VAL A 59 -14.75 -1.93 7.82
N ARG A 60 -15.09 -3.20 7.57
CA ARG A 60 -16.28 -3.79 8.18
C ARG A 60 -16.13 -3.92 9.70
N ARG A 61 -17.25 -4.09 10.40
CA ARG A 61 -17.26 -4.54 11.79
C ARG A 61 -16.41 -5.80 11.98
N GLY A 62 -15.53 -5.82 12.97
CA GLY A 62 -14.58 -6.89 13.23
C GLY A 62 -13.37 -6.94 12.30
N GLY A 63 -13.26 -6.00 11.35
CA GLY A 63 -12.17 -5.95 10.39
C GLY A 63 -10.85 -5.43 10.98
N VAL A 64 -9.81 -5.47 10.16
CA VAL A 64 -8.45 -5.08 10.55
C VAL A 64 -7.90 -3.98 9.66
N ILE A 65 -7.23 -3.01 10.28
CA ILE A 65 -6.38 -2.03 9.62
C ILE A 65 -4.94 -2.43 9.92
N SER A 66 -4.19 -2.84 8.90
CA SER A 66 -2.77 -3.17 9.00
C SER A 66 -1.94 -1.96 8.58
N ALA A 67 -1.28 -1.33 9.55
CA ALA A 67 -0.41 -0.19 9.33
C ALA A 67 0.98 -0.64 8.84
N VAL A 68 1.28 -0.36 7.58
CA VAL A 68 2.60 -0.53 6.95
C VAL A 68 3.26 0.83 6.66
N THR A 69 2.49 1.92 6.80
CA THR A 69 2.96 3.30 6.77
C THR A 69 3.87 3.61 7.95
N VAL A 70 4.89 4.44 7.70
CA VAL A 70 5.74 5.04 8.73
C VAL A 70 5.47 6.54 8.79
N ASP A 71 5.06 7.02 9.96
CA ASP A 71 4.79 8.42 10.27
C ASP A 71 5.18 8.66 11.73
N SER A 72 5.74 9.82 12.06
CA SER A 72 6.18 10.18 13.42
C SER A 72 5.09 10.82 14.27
N SER A 73 3.93 11.13 13.69
CA SER A 73 2.79 11.68 14.39
C SER A 73 2.09 10.65 15.30
N GLU A 74 1.33 11.14 16.28
CA GLU A 74 0.53 10.28 17.15
C GLU A 74 -0.65 9.66 16.39
N LEU A 75 -1.01 8.42 16.74
CA LEU A 75 -2.22 7.79 16.22
C LEU A 75 -3.45 8.36 16.94
N ARG A 76 -4.26 9.15 16.21
CA ARG A 76 -5.47 9.80 16.74
C ARG A 76 -6.70 9.35 15.95
N CYS A 77 -7.44 8.39 16.50
CA CYS A 77 -8.66 7.85 15.89
C CYS A 77 -9.84 7.84 16.88
N SER A 78 -11.07 7.69 16.36
CA SER A 78 -12.28 7.62 17.19
C SER A 78 -12.30 6.34 18.03
N TYR A 79 -12.14 6.48 19.35
CA TYR A 79 -12.23 5.37 20.29
C TYR A 79 -13.60 4.67 20.23
N GLY A 80 -14.68 5.47 20.15
CA GLY A 80 -16.05 4.95 20.10
C GLY A 80 -16.30 4.10 18.86
N GLU A 81 -15.81 4.52 17.69
CA GLU A 81 -15.96 3.76 16.45
C GLU A 81 -15.18 2.44 16.49
N VAL A 82 -13.93 2.48 16.99
CA VAL A 82 -13.11 1.27 17.14
C VAL A 82 -13.79 0.28 18.08
N LEU A 83 -14.29 0.74 19.23
CA LEU A 83 -14.96 -0.09 20.24
C LEU A 83 -16.27 -0.67 19.71
N MET A 84 -17.18 0.18 19.21
CA MET A 84 -18.52 -0.24 18.78
C MET A 84 -18.50 -1.14 17.55
N ASN A 85 -17.47 -1.03 16.70
CA ASN A 85 -17.31 -1.89 15.53
C ASN A 85 -16.30 -3.04 15.75
N ALA A 86 -15.78 -3.22 16.97
CA ALA A 86 -14.82 -4.27 17.31
C ALA A 86 -13.61 -4.34 16.35
N MET A 87 -13.06 -3.19 15.99
CA MET A 87 -12.01 -3.07 14.98
C MET A 87 -10.63 -3.28 15.57
N ARG A 88 -9.68 -3.74 14.73
CA ARG A 88 -8.27 -3.90 15.10
C ARG A 88 -7.40 -2.97 14.27
N ILE A 89 -6.53 -2.22 14.93
CA ILE A 89 -5.44 -1.49 14.28
C ILE A 89 -4.14 -2.19 14.67
N GLN A 90 -3.42 -2.72 13.68
CA GLN A 90 -2.24 -3.55 13.90
C GLN A 90 -1.04 -2.96 13.16
N GLY A 91 0.04 -2.67 13.89
CA GLY A 91 1.31 -2.33 13.29
C GLY A 91 1.97 -3.54 12.62
N SER A 92 2.65 -3.30 11.50
CA SER A 92 3.41 -4.33 10.78
C SER A 92 4.83 -3.87 10.54
N LEU A 93 5.78 -4.77 10.77
CA LEU A 93 7.20 -4.59 10.46
C LEU A 93 7.68 -5.72 9.52
N PRO A 94 8.87 -5.55 8.89
CA PRO A 94 9.47 -6.63 8.11
C PRO A 94 9.50 -7.95 8.88
N ALA A 95 9.00 -9.00 8.23
CA ALA A 95 8.89 -10.33 8.85
C ALA A 95 10.27 -11.00 9.02
N ALA A 96 10.31 -12.04 9.85
CA ALA A 96 11.51 -12.85 10.06
C ALA A 96 12.04 -13.47 8.75
N PRO A 97 13.35 -13.78 8.64
CA PRO A 97 13.95 -14.25 7.38
C PRO A 97 13.32 -15.51 6.80
N ASN A 98 12.81 -16.43 7.62
CA ASN A 98 12.10 -17.62 7.14
C ASN A 98 10.80 -17.25 6.41
N VAL A 99 10.01 -16.32 6.96
CA VAL A 99 8.77 -15.82 6.34
C VAL A 99 9.08 -15.10 5.03
N GLN A 100 10.19 -14.37 4.95
CA GLN A 100 10.62 -13.73 3.72
C GLN A 100 10.96 -14.76 2.63
N ARG A 101 11.62 -15.88 2.97
CA ARG A 101 11.88 -16.96 2.01
C ARG A 101 10.59 -17.62 1.52
N GLU A 102 9.61 -17.82 2.41
CA GLU A 102 8.28 -18.31 2.03
C GLU A 102 7.58 -17.35 1.06
N MET A 103 7.65 -16.04 1.32
CA MET A 103 7.12 -15.01 0.41
C MET A 103 7.80 -15.05 -0.97
N LEU A 104 9.13 -15.20 -1.02
CA LEU A 104 9.87 -15.32 -2.28
C LEU A 104 9.47 -16.60 -3.04
N ASN A 105 9.35 -17.73 -2.35
CA ASN A 105 8.89 -18.98 -2.95
C ASN A 105 7.46 -18.86 -3.51
N PHE A 106 6.57 -18.24 -2.75
CA PHE A 106 5.20 -17.96 -3.19
C PHE A 106 5.19 -17.05 -4.43
N SER A 107 6.01 -15.99 -4.42
CA SER A 107 6.13 -15.05 -5.54
C SER A 107 6.65 -15.75 -6.80
N ALA A 108 7.68 -16.60 -6.67
CA ALA A 108 8.22 -17.39 -7.77
C ALA A 108 7.18 -18.37 -8.33
N LEU A 109 6.43 -19.08 -7.47
CA LEU A 109 5.38 -20.02 -7.87
C LEU A 109 4.26 -19.35 -8.66
N HIS A 110 3.89 -18.13 -8.30
CA HIS A 110 2.78 -17.39 -8.92
C HIS A 110 3.21 -16.36 -9.96
N GLY A 111 4.51 -16.26 -10.27
CA GLY A 111 5.03 -15.29 -11.23
C GLY A 111 4.85 -13.82 -10.81
N ILE A 112 4.78 -13.55 -9.50
CA ILE A 112 4.63 -12.19 -8.97
C ILE A 112 5.98 -11.48 -9.10
N LYS A 113 6.01 -10.43 -9.92
CA LYS A 113 7.21 -9.63 -10.18
C LYS A 113 6.97 -8.16 -9.84
N PRO A 114 7.92 -7.47 -9.19
CA PRO A 114 7.84 -6.03 -9.01
C PRO A 114 8.01 -5.31 -10.36
N ILE A 115 7.33 -4.18 -10.52
CA ILE A 115 7.60 -3.25 -11.62
C ILE A 115 8.74 -2.32 -11.18
N ILE A 116 9.88 -2.45 -11.86
CA ILE A 116 11.12 -1.76 -11.51
C ILE A 116 11.52 -0.76 -12.58
N GLU A 117 12.21 0.28 -12.15
CA GLU A 117 13.02 1.14 -13.00
C GLU A 117 14.48 0.91 -12.61
N THR A 118 15.32 0.57 -13.59
CA THR A 118 16.74 0.27 -13.33
C THR A 118 17.58 1.51 -13.57
N PHE A 119 18.49 1.79 -12.65
CA PHE A 119 19.45 2.89 -12.70
C PHE A 119 20.86 2.32 -12.58
N PRO A 120 21.86 2.93 -13.23
CA PRO A 120 23.24 2.48 -13.09
C PRO A 120 23.71 2.71 -11.65
N PHE A 121 24.50 1.78 -11.12
CA PHE A 121 25.14 1.93 -9.81
C PHE A 121 26.36 2.87 -9.87
N THR A 122 26.10 4.11 -10.26
CA THR A 122 27.05 5.24 -10.30
C THR A 122 26.50 6.39 -9.46
N GLU A 123 27.34 7.36 -9.09
CA GLU A 123 26.90 8.54 -8.36
C GLU A 123 25.75 9.28 -9.09
N ASP A 124 25.90 9.48 -10.40
CA ASP A 124 24.87 10.11 -11.23
C ASP A 124 23.57 9.31 -11.26
N GLY A 125 23.64 7.98 -11.40
CA GLY A 125 22.46 7.11 -11.39
C GLY A 125 21.73 7.10 -10.05
N ILE A 126 22.49 7.17 -8.94
CA ILE A 126 21.93 7.32 -7.59
C ILE A 126 21.20 8.67 -7.47
N ASN A 127 21.85 9.76 -7.90
CA ASN A 127 21.27 11.11 -7.83
C ASN A 127 20.00 11.21 -8.67
N GLU A 128 20.01 10.65 -9.89
CA GLU A 128 18.83 10.60 -10.76
C GLU A 128 17.68 9.81 -10.13
N ALA A 129 17.94 8.60 -9.62
CA ALA A 129 16.93 7.76 -8.98
C ALA A 129 16.29 8.47 -7.77
N MET A 130 17.11 9.11 -6.94
CA MET A 130 16.66 9.83 -5.75
C MET A 130 15.85 11.08 -6.11
N GLU A 131 16.26 11.84 -7.12
CA GLU A 131 15.51 13.00 -7.56
C GLU A 131 14.15 12.61 -8.15
N LYS A 132 14.11 11.56 -8.97
CA LYS A 132 12.86 11.02 -9.53
C LYS A 132 11.91 10.53 -8.43
N LEU A 133 12.45 9.90 -7.37
CA LEU A 133 11.68 9.47 -6.20
C LEU A 133 11.08 10.67 -5.46
N ARG A 134 11.89 11.71 -5.17
CA ARG A 134 11.42 12.93 -4.46
C ARG A 134 10.32 13.65 -5.23
N GLN A 135 10.41 13.69 -6.55
CA GLN A 135 9.40 14.30 -7.40
C GLN A 135 8.12 13.44 -7.57
N GLY A 136 8.04 12.24 -6.96
CA GLY A 136 6.87 11.37 -7.06
C GLY A 136 6.66 10.74 -8.45
N ARG A 137 7.68 10.81 -9.32
CA ARG A 137 7.63 10.33 -10.72
C ARG A 137 8.03 8.86 -10.88
N MET A 138 8.53 8.22 -9.83
CA MET A 138 8.91 6.80 -9.83
C MET A 138 7.69 5.88 -10.04
N ARG A 139 7.80 4.86 -10.89
CA ARG A 139 6.79 3.83 -11.18
C ARG A 139 7.46 2.45 -11.33
N TYR A 140 7.61 1.64 -10.28
CA TYR A 140 7.22 1.83 -8.89
C TYR A 140 8.40 1.72 -7.93
N ARG A 141 9.42 0.92 -8.29
CA ARG A 141 10.62 0.73 -7.47
C ARG A 141 11.88 1.03 -8.29
N GLY A 142 12.66 2.01 -7.84
CA GLY A 142 14.01 2.22 -8.36
C GLY A 142 14.95 1.12 -7.88
N VAL A 143 15.72 0.53 -8.79
CA VAL A 143 16.72 -0.51 -8.53
C VAL A 143 18.04 -0.05 -9.13
N LEU A 144 19.07 0.03 -8.28
CA LEU A 144 20.43 0.26 -8.75
C LEU A 144 21.03 -1.06 -9.17
N ALA A 145 21.54 -1.13 -10.39
CA ALA A 145 22.21 -2.30 -10.92
C ALA A 145 23.67 -1.98 -11.21
N MET A 146 24.57 -2.84 -10.76
CA MET A 146 25.89 -2.92 -11.36
C MET A 146 25.67 -3.48 -12.78
N GLU A 147 26.22 -2.85 -13.80
CA GLU A 147 26.26 -3.48 -15.13
C GLU A 147 26.88 -4.88 -14.97
N ALA A 148 26.29 -5.86 -15.66
CA ALA A 148 26.80 -7.23 -15.68
C ALA A 148 28.04 -7.33 -16.58
#